data_AF-A0A8D4N0N9-F1
#
_entry.id   AF-A0A8D4N0N9-F1
#
_cell.length_a   1.000
_cell.length_b   1.000
_cell.length_c   1.000
_cell.angle_alpha   90.00
_cell.angle_beta   90.00
_cell.angle_gamma   90.00
#
_symmetry.space_group_name_H-M   'P 1'
#
loop_
_entity.id
_entity.type
_entity.pdbx_description
1 polymer ?
#
loop_
_entity_poly.entity_id
_entity_poly.type
_entity_poly.pdbx_seq_one_letter_code
_entity_poly.pdbx_strand_id
1 'polypeptide(L)'
;MNGNKNPSGQLSLPDWYPVAFSHLDAVEYASVAQLWQSEPVLRELATALDKRNPGLITLTQCPHCHSTDICPGTRPEEYRCRACLRCSSPYTHTPFFDLHHVRHSRLYAVLVTLWGTWREEDAAWLSDCKSKQIWKQYCQRLQPILALLGHRPVTPQPRYLRGFTPGQQGIHCPACNSTQLAYSETMPVGNPEVHCQVCQADFVMYPDIPKGVDPFAANTPQSDIPVPQWFSRLFAHATQAQYQHLREVWQREPVLREAVERLDAQNPEQGAVYACPYCQNKHIRPRKTVSSIEGYYCPACDNPFTATTGTLFSRMRPEHFWRLYAVLVMLWTQWRPTQVFALCGLRSVSAFLIYHKRLGPLLEEFTDTAVTPTPRNLLGFTPGQQGVHCVNCLSTHLITEGITVMPLDNPNICCLDCGHKFMLRVWWQQAVCEEPPTTA
;
A
#
# COMPACT_ATOMS: atom_id res chain seq x y z
N MET A 1 -30.71 15.10 -12.63
CA MET A 1 -29.57 14.14 -12.66
C MET A 1 -30.02 12.94 -13.49
N ASN A 2 -29.81 12.96 -14.80
CA ASN A 2 -30.00 11.79 -15.65
C ASN A 2 -28.60 11.26 -15.96
N GLY A 3 -28.10 10.33 -15.14
CA GLY A 3 -26.91 9.58 -15.50
C GLY A 3 -27.27 8.65 -16.66
N ASN A 4 -26.62 8.81 -17.81
CA ASN A 4 -26.71 7.84 -18.89
C ASN A 4 -26.26 6.49 -18.31
N LYS A 5 -27.22 5.59 -18.12
CA LYS A 5 -26.94 4.20 -17.77
C LYS A 5 -26.60 3.48 -19.07
N ASN A 6 -25.49 2.76 -19.08
CA ASN A 6 -25.19 1.82 -20.15
C ASN A 6 -26.26 0.70 -20.18
N PRO A 7 -26.36 -0.07 -21.27
CA PRO A 7 -27.35 -1.16 -21.41
C PRO A 7 -27.29 -2.23 -20.30
N SER A 8 -26.21 -2.28 -19.51
CA SER A 8 -26.04 -3.10 -18.31
C SER A 8 -26.59 -2.49 -17.00
N GLY A 9 -27.16 -1.29 -17.03
CA GLY A 9 -27.65 -0.56 -15.84
C GLY A 9 -26.56 0.16 -15.04
N GLN A 10 -25.29 0.03 -15.42
CA GLN A 10 -24.14 0.72 -14.82
C GLN A 10 -24.05 2.17 -15.30
N LEU A 11 -23.61 3.08 -14.41
CA LEU A 11 -23.37 4.48 -14.75
C LEU A 11 -22.14 4.58 -15.66
N SER A 12 -22.23 5.38 -16.72
CA SER A 12 -21.07 5.69 -17.56
C SER A 12 -19.97 6.40 -16.75
N LEU A 13 -18.72 6.04 -17.01
CA LEU A 13 -17.56 6.73 -16.46
C LEU A 13 -17.29 8.04 -17.25
N PRO A 14 -16.84 9.12 -16.59
CA PRO A 14 -16.41 10.34 -17.28
C PRO A 14 -15.17 10.13 -18.16
N ASP A 15 -14.99 10.98 -19.17
CA ASP A 15 -13.87 10.89 -20.13
C ASP A 15 -12.48 10.98 -19.47
N TRP A 16 -12.37 11.71 -18.36
CA TRP A 16 -11.11 11.81 -17.62
C TRP A 16 -10.78 10.51 -16.86
N TYR A 17 -11.76 9.63 -16.61
CA TYR A 17 -11.62 8.48 -15.72
C TYR A 17 -10.65 7.43 -16.28
N PRO A 18 -10.77 6.95 -17.54
CA PRO A 18 -9.79 6.03 -18.11
C PRO A 18 -8.39 6.63 -18.15
N VAL A 19 -8.27 7.93 -18.40
CA VAL A 19 -6.96 8.62 -18.43
C VAL A 19 -6.34 8.65 -17.02
N ALA A 20 -7.14 8.98 -16.00
CA ALA A 20 -6.71 9.11 -14.61
C ALA A 20 -6.21 7.80 -13.99
N PHE A 21 -6.72 6.67 -14.46
CA PHE A 21 -6.43 5.33 -13.93
C PHE A 21 -5.82 4.39 -14.97
N SER A 22 -5.28 4.94 -16.07
CA SER A 22 -4.69 4.17 -17.19
C SER A 22 -3.46 3.33 -16.79
N HIS A 23 -2.89 3.57 -15.62
CA HIS A 23 -1.74 2.82 -15.09
C HIS A 23 -2.13 1.62 -14.23
N LEU A 24 -3.42 1.47 -13.89
CA LEU A 24 -3.90 0.38 -13.04
C LEU A 24 -4.07 -0.91 -13.83
N ASP A 25 -3.85 -2.05 -13.18
CA ASP A 25 -4.28 -3.33 -13.70
C ASP A 25 -5.81 -3.48 -13.66
N ALA A 26 -6.34 -4.56 -14.23
CA ALA A 26 -7.78 -4.78 -14.33
C ALA A 26 -8.48 -4.89 -12.95
N VAL A 27 -7.81 -5.43 -11.93
CA VAL A 27 -8.37 -5.63 -10.59
C VAL A 27 -8.39 -4.30 -9.83
N GLU A 28 -7.27 -3.58 -9.83
CA GLU A 28 -7.16 -2.25 -9.24
C GLU A 28 -8.14 -1.27 -9.91
N TYR A 29 -8.23 -1.29 -11.25
CA TYR A 29 -9.16 -0.47 -12.03
C TYR A 29 -10.62 -0.77 -11.69
N ALA A 30 -11.01 -2.05 -11.64
CA ALA A 30 -12.36 -2.45 -11.27
C ALA A 30 -12.73 -1.95 -9.85
N SER A 31 -11.77 -2.03 -8.92
CA SER A 31 -11.97 -1.62 -7.53
C SER A 31 -12.20 -0.11 -7.40
N VAL A 32 -11.45 0.73 -8.12
CA VAL A 32 -11.71 2.18 -8.13
C VAL A 32 -13.00 2.52 -8.89
N ALA A 33 -13.28 1.84 -10.01
CA ALA A 33 -14.49 2.04 -10.80
C ALA A 33 -15.76 1.72 -10.01
N GLN A 34 -15.71 0.75 -9.09
CA GLN A 34 -16.82 0.41 -8.20
C GLN A 34 -17.19 1.59 -7.29
N LEU A 35 -16.21 2.36 -6.78
CA LEU A 35 -16.49 3.57 -5.98
C LEU A 35 -17.32 4.58 -6.77
N TRP A 36 -17.02 4.73 -8.07
CA TRP A 36 -17.81 5.61 -8.94
C TRP A 36 -19.26 5.15 -9.08
N GLN A 37 -19.53 3.85 -9.00
CA GLN A 37 -20.89 3.32 -9.05
C GLN A 37 -21.62 3.53 -7.72
N SER A 38 -20.96 3.25 -6.60
CA SER A 38 -21.61 3.24 -5.27
C SER A 38 -21.75 4.61 -4.60
N GLU A 39 -20.89 5.59 -4.93
CA GLU A 39 -20.80 6.85 -4.17
C GLU A 39 -21.42 8.06 -4.89
N PRO A 40 -22.68 8.45 -4.60
CA PRO A 40 -23.32 9.60 -5.24
C PRO A 40 -22.64 10.94 -4.90
N VAL A 41 -22.20 11.09 -3.65
CA VAL A 41 -21.55 12.33 -3.17
C VAL A 41 -20.22 12.57 -3.89
N LEU A 42 -19.46 11.51 -4.16
CA LEU A 42 -18.23 11.57 -4.97
C LEU A 42 -18.52 12.17 -6.35
N ARG A 43 -19.57 11.68 -7.03
CA ARG A 43 -19.95 12.17 -8.36
C ARG A 43 -20.37 13.63 -8.35
N GLU A 44 -21.10 14.06 -7.32
CA GLU A 44 -21.47 15.46 -7.14
C GLU A 44 -20.25 16.38 -6.95
N LEU A 45 -19.28 15.95 -6.13
CA LEU A 45 -18.04 16.71 -5.94
C LEU A 45 -17.18 16.72 -7.20
N ALA A 46 -17.14 15.63 -7.97
CA ALA A 46 -16.49 15.61 -9.27
C ALA A 46 -17.12 16.63 -10.23
N THR A 47 -18.46 16.70 -10.29
CA THR A 47 -19.16 17.75 -11.07
C THR A 47 -18.87 19.16 -10.54
N ALA A 48 -18.73 19.34 -9.23
CA ALA A 48 -18.35 20.62 -8.65
C ALA A 48 -16.89 21.01 -8.97
N LEU A 49 -16.01 20.01 -9.12
CA LEU A 49 -14.64 20.19 -9.58
C LEU A 49 -14.57 20.50 -11.09
N ASP A 50 -15.40 19.86 -11.91
CA ASP A 50 -15.54 20.16 -13.34
C ASP A 50 -15.93 21.63 -13.54
N LYS A 51 -16.83 22.16 -12.70
CA LYS A 51 -17.23 23.58 -12.66
C LYS A 51 -16.09 24.56 -12.29
N ARG A 52 -14.90 24.05 -11.95
CA ARG A 52 -13.70 24.86 -11.70
C ARG A 52 -12.54 24.46 -12.62
N ASN A 53 -12.76 23.56 -13.57
CA ASN A 53 -11.75 23.08 -14.50
C ASN A 53 -11.68 24.02 -15.72
N PRO A 54 -10.58 24.76 -15.92
CA PRO A 54 -10.49 25.71 -17.03
C PRO A 54 -10.42 25.07 -18.41
N GLY A 55 -10.05 23.79 -18.50
CA GLY A 55 -10.17 23.03 -19.75
C GLY A 55 -11.62 22.80 -20.19
N LEU A 56 -12.59 22.99 -19.28
CA LEU A 56 -14.02 22.82 -19.53
C LEU A 56 -14.79 24.14 -19.50
N ILE A 57 -14.15 25.24 -19.07
CA ILE A 57 -14.82 26.52 -18.80
C ILE A 57 -14.04 27.67 -19.40
N THR A 58 -14.75 28.48 -20.17
CA THR A 58 -14.24 29.77 -20.62
C THR A 58 -14.46 30.81 -19.52
N LEU A 59 -13.38 31.29 -18.91
CA LEU A 59 -13.46 32.33 -17.89
C LEU A 59 -13.75 33.69 -18.54
N THR A 60 -14.87 34.34 -18.17
CA THR A 60 -15.31 35.61 -18.78
C THR A 60 -15.15 36.82 -17.86
N GLN A 61 -14.72 36.62 -16.60
CA GLN A 61 -14.66 37.65 -15.56
C GLN A 61 -13.40 37.50 -14.69
N CYS A 62 -12.91 38.61 -14.16
CA CYS A 62 -11.80 38.62 -13.22
C CYS A 62 -12.19 37.92 -11.89
N PRO A 63 -11.39 36.96 -11.38
CA PRO A 63 -11.71 36.19 -10.18
C PRO A 63 -11.54 36.99 -8.88
N HIS A 64 -11.00 38.21 -8.96
CA HIS A 64 -10.78 39.08 -7.80
C HIS A 64 -11.83 40.19 -7.66
N CYS A 65 -12.35 40.71 -8.78
CA CYS A 65 -13.26 41.86 -8.76
C CYS A 65 -14.49 41.68 -9.66
N HIS A 66 -14.62 40.52 -10.31
CA HIS A 66 -15.73 40.14 -11.20
C HIS A 66 -15.93 41.05 -12.43
N SER A 67 -14.99 41.97 -12.69
CA SER A 67 -15.01 42.78 -13.91
C SER A 67 -14.79 41.91 -15.15
N THR A 68 -15.55 42.19 -16.21
CA THR A 68 -15.38 41.61 -17.54
C THR A 68 -14.26 42.28 -18.34
N ASP A 69 -13.68 43.37 -17.84
CA ASP A 69 -12.61 44.12 -18.50
C ASP A 69 -11.24 43.46 -18.21
N ILE A 70 -11.01 42.35 -18.92
CA ILE A 70 -9.79 41.56 -18.87
C ILE A 70 -9.08 41.61 -20.23
N CYS A 71 -7.76 41.79 -20.22
CA CYS A 71 -6.93 41.76 -21.43
C CYS A 71 -5.87 40.66 -21.32
N PRO A 72 -5.47 40.02 -22.45
CA PRO A 72 -4.42 39.02 -22.45
C PRO A 72 -3.13 39.54 -21.79
N GLY A 73 -2.49 38.68 -21.00
CA GLY A 73 -1.20 38.92 -20.38
C GLY A 73 -0.04 38.64 -21.33
N THR A 74 1.18 38.69 -20.79
CA THR A 74 2.41 38.38 -21.54
C THR A 74 2.72 36.89 -21.62
N ARG A 75 2.12 36.06 -20.74
CA ARG A 75 2.27 34.60 -20.74
C ARG A 75 1.01 33.91 -21.27
N PRO A 76 1.15 32.70 -21.84
CA PRO A 76 -0.01 31.88 -22.23
C PRO A 76 -0.97 31.67 -21.04
N GLU A 77 -2.27 31.78 -21.30
CA GLU A 77 -3.34 31.61 -20.29
C GLU A 77 -3.31 32.62 -19.13
N GLU A 78 -2.47 33.65 -19.18
CA GLU A 78 -2.49 34.77 -18.24
C GLU A 78 -3.34 35.90 -18.83
N TYR A 79 -4.12 36.57 -17.98
CA TYR A 79 -4.82 37.80 -18.31
C TYR A 79 -4.64 38.83 -17.18
N ARG A 80 -4.71 40.10 -17.54
CA ARG A 80 -4.71 41.22 -16.61
C ARG A 80 -6.09 41.85 -16.57
N CYS A 81 -6.66 41.99 -15.39
CA CYS A 81 -7.88 42.78 -15.22
C CYS A 81 -7.53 44.26 -15.24
N ARG A 82 -8.18 45.04 -16.10
CA ARG A 82 -7.95 46.49 -16.19
C ARG A 82 -8.60 47.27 -15.04
N ALA A 83 -9.66 46.72 -14.45
CA ALA A 83 -10.32 47.34 -13.29
C ALA A 83 -9.49 47.24 -12.00
N CYS A 84 -8.90 46.07 -11.70
CA CYS A 84 -8.13 45.87 -10.47
C CYS A 84 -6.62 45.74 -10.69
N LEU A 85 -6.16 45.83 -11.93
CA LEU A 85 -4.77 45.76 -12.39
C LEU A 85 -4.03 44.46 -12.07
N ARG A 86 -4.69 43.46 -11.46
CA ARG A 86 -4.11 42.16 -11.11
C ARG A 86 -3.99 41.27 -12.33
N CYS A 87 -2.87 40.56 -12.40
CA CYS A 87 -2.69 39.43 -13.31
C CYS A 87 -3.26 38.17 -12.67
N SER A 88 -3.91 37.35 -13.48
CA SER A 88 -4.54 36.09 -13.06
C SER A 88 -4.54 35.12 -14.24
N SER A 89 -4.89 33.87 -13.98
CA SER A 89 -5.14 32.87 -14.99
C SER A 89 -6.55 32.29 -14.80
N PRO A 90 -7.09 31.54 -15.77
CA PRO A 90 -8.33 30.80 -15.60
C PRO A 90 -8.30 29.84 -14.40
N TYR A 91 -7.09 29.47 -13.95
CA TYR A 91 -6.86 28.58 -12.82
C TYR A 91 -6.84 29.31 -11.47
N THR A 92 -6.75 30.64 -11.41
CA THR A 92 -6.63 31.39 -10.15
C THR A 92 -7.82 31.10 -9.23
N HIS A 93 -7.54 30.81 -7.94
CA HIS A 93 -8.51 30.39 -6.92
C HIS A 93 -9.22 29.05 -7.19
N THR A 94 -8.75 28.27 -8.16
CA THR A 94 -9.23 26.90 -8.39
C THR A 94 -8.25 25.87 -7.81
N PRO A 95 -8.71 24.65 -7.52
CA PRO A 95 -7.83 23.53 -7.18
C PRO A 95 -6.74 23.24 -8.24
N PHE A 96 -6.94 23.68 -9.48
CA PHE A 96 -6.05 23.51 -10.62
C PHE A 96 -4.95 24.58 -10.73
N PHE A 97 -4.94 25.60 -9.85
CA PHE A 97 -3.92 26.65 -9.86
C PHE A 97 -2.51 26.07 -9.75
N ASP A 98 -1.58 26.51 -10.60
CA ASP A 98 -0.20 26.00 -10.69
C ASP A 98 -0.07 24.48 -10.95
N LEU A 99 -1.13 23.82 -11.45
CA LEU A 99 -1.06 22.44 -11.94
C LEU A 99 -0.95 22.43 -13.46
N HIS A 100 0.11 21.79 -13.95
CA HIS A 100 0.27 21.49 -15.38
C HIS A 100 -0.92 20.66 -15.89
N HIS A 101 -1.44 20.95 -17.08
CA HIS A 101 -2.65 20.34 -17.64
C HIS A 101 -2.65 18.80 -17.64
N VAL A 102 -1.51 18.18 -17.98
CA VAL A 102 -1.31 16.71 -17.93
C VAL A 102 -1.58 16.11 -16.54
N ARG A 103 -1.56 16.91 -15.47
CA ARG A 103 -1.78 16.46 -14.08
C ARG A 103 -3.19 16.75 -13.57
N HIS A 104 -4.09 17.32 -14.38
CA HIS A 104 -5.46 17.62 -13.96
C HIS A 104 -6.24 16.35 -13.65
N SER A 105 -6.11 15.31 -14.48
CA SER A 105 -6.71 13.98 -14.24
C SER A 105 -6.30 13.39 -12.88
N ARG A 106 -5.06 13.65 -12.44
CA ARG A 106 -4.57 13.22 -11.12
C ARG A 106 -5.35 13.81 -9.97
N LEU A 107 -5.80 15.07 -10.09
CA LEU A 107 -6.61 15.70 -9.05
C LEU A 107 -7.96 14.97 -8.87
N TYR A 108 -8.57 14.52 -9.98
CA TYR A 108 -9.76 13.67 -9.92
C TYR A 108 -9.46 12.29 -9.36
N ALA A 109 -8.33 11.69 -9.74
CA ALA A 109 -7.91 10.40 -9.18
C ALA A 109 -7.78 10.46 -7.65
N VAL A 110 -7.15 11.51 -7.12
CA VAL A 110 -7.04 11.76 -5.67
C VAL A 110 -8.42 11.96 -5.04
N LEU A 111 -9.33 12.67 -5.70
CA LEU A 111 -10.69 12.84 -5.19
C LEU A 111 -11.42 11.49 -5.05
N VAL A 112 -11.30 10.61 -6.04
CA VAL A 112 -11.90 9.26 -6.01
C VAL A 112 -11.30 8.41 -4.89
N THR A 113 -9.97 8.40 -4.75
CA THR A 113 -9.30 7.53 -3.77
C THR A 113 -9.55 7.94 -2.30
N LEU A 114 -10.07 9.15 -2.03
CA LEU A 114 -10.56 9.53 -0.70
C LEU A 114 -11.75 8.68 -0.22
N TRP A 115 -12.54 8.13 -1.15
CA TRP A 115 -13.69 7.25 -0.88
C TRP A 115 -13.32 5.76 -0.76
N GLY A 116 -12.03 5.45 -0.72
CA GLY A 116 -11.57 4.09 -0.50
C GLY A 116 -11.26 3.76 0.95
N THR A 117 -11.25 2.45 1.22
CA THR A 117 -10.77 1.84 2.47
C THR A 117 -9.26 1.59 2.47
N TRP A 118 -8.55 1.99 1.41
CA TRP A 118 -7.13 1.72 1.21
C TRP A 118 -6.20 2.50 2.17
N ARG A 119 -4.94 2.04 2.25
CA ARG A 119 -3.86 2.73 2.95
C ARG A 119 -3.37 3.96 2.18
N GLU A 120 -2.44 4.71 2.76
CA GLU A 120 -1.97 5.96 2.13
C GLU A 120 -1.13 5.68 0.90
N GLU A 121 -0.27 4.68 1.03
CA GLU A 121 0.54 4.09 -0.03
C GLU A 121 -0.34 3.67 -1.20
N ASP A 122 -1.39 2.89 -0.93
CA ASP A 122 -2.31 2.41 -1.95
C ASP A 122 -3.08 3.56 -2.57
N ALA A 123 -3.61 4.49 -1.77
CA ALA A 123 -4.30 5.67 -2.31
C ALA A 123 -3.36 6.52 -3.18
N ALA A 124 -2.10 6.71 -2.76
CA ALA A 124 -1.10 7.43 -3.55
C ALA A 124 -0.79 6.69 -4.87
N TRP A 125 -0.58 5.38 -4.82
CA TRP A 125 -0.38 4.51 -5.98
C TRP A 125 -1.57 4.58 -6.95
N LEU A 126 -2.78 4.33 -6.45
CA LEU A 126 -4.03 4.34 -7.21
C LEU A 126 -4.27 5.70 -7.86
N SER A 127 -3.83 6.78 -7.22
CA SER A 127 -3.96 8.15 -7.74
C SER A 127 -2.80 8.60 -8.62
N ASP A 128 -1.93 7.70 -9.11
CA ASP A 128 -0.72 8.04 -9.87
C ASP A 128 0.20 9.08 -9.18
N CYS A 129 0.23 9.11 -7.83
CA CYS A 129 1.09 10.00 -7.06
C CYS A 129 2.45 9.34 -6.82
N LYS A 130 3.55 10.09 -6.98
CA LYS A 130 4.91 9.55 -6.73
C LYS A 130 5.16 9.21 -5.26
N SER A 131 4.44 9.87 -4.35
CA SER A 131 4.55 9.64 -2.91
C SER A 131 3.28 10.09 -2.19
N LYS A 132 3.08 9.52 -1.01
CA LYS A 132 2.14 9.96 0.03
C LYS A 132 2.14 11.48 0.30
N GLN A 133 3.32 12.12 0.30
CA GLN A 133 3.42 13.56 0.53
C GLN A 133 2.80 14.37 -0.61
N ILE A 134 3.05 13.96 -1.85
CA ILE A 134 2.42 14.59 -3.02
C ILE A 134 0.91 14.35 -2.98
N TRP A 135 0.47 13.13 -2.67
CA TRP A 135 -0.95 12.82 -2.50
C TRP A 135 -1.63 13.74 -1.46
N LYS A 136 -0.99 13.98 -0.31
CA LYS A 136 -1.46 14.93 0.71
C LYS A 136 -1.56 16.38 0.19
N GLN A 137 -0.63 16.82 -0.65
CA GLN A 137 -0.71 18.15 -1.29
C GLN A 137 -1.92 18.25 -2.23
N TYR A 138 -2.26 17.20 -2.98
CA TYR A 138 -3.50 17.16 -3.76
C TYR A 138 -4.74 17.17 -2.86
N CYS A 139 -4.73 16.45 -1.75
CA CYS A 139 -5.82 16.49 -0.76
C CYS A 139 -6.03 17.91 -0.19
N GLN A 140 -4.94 18.65 0.07
CA GLN A 140 -5.01 20.05 0.49
C GLN A 140 -5.63 20.94 -0.59
N ARG A 141 -5.29 20.73 -1.87
CA ARG A 141 -5.89 21.45 -3.01
C ARG A 141 -7.38 21.17 -3.17
N LEU A 142 -7.85 19.98 -2.76
CA LEU A 142 -9.26 19.59 -2.81
C LEU A 142 -10.10 20.14 -1.63
N GLN A 143 -9.49 20.69 -0.58
CA GLN A 143 -10.22 21.19 0.60
C GLN A 143 -11.37 22.15 0.25
N PRO A 144 -11.24 23.11 -0.70
CA PRO A 144 -12.36 23.98 -1.07
C PRO A 144 -13.53 23.25 -1.74
N ILE A 145 -13.28 22.10 -2.36
CA ILE A 145 -14.33 21.24 -2.94
C ILE A 145 -14.96 20.38 -1.85
N LEU A 146 -14.14 19.79 -0.97
CA LEU A 146 -14.62 18.99 0.16
C LEU A 146 -15.45 19.82 1.14
N ALA A 147 -15.14 21.12 1.30
CA ALA A 147 -15.91 22.04 2.13
C ALA A 147 -17.38 22.21 1.65
N LEU A 148 -17.68 21.94 0.38
CA LEU A 148 -19.06 22.00 -0.15
C LEU A 148 -19.99 20.93 0.44
N LEU A 149 -19.43 19.92 1.11
CA LEU A 149 -20.21 18.90 1.81
C LEU A 149 -21.01 19.47 2.99
N GLY A 150 -20.49 20.49 3.66
CA GLY A 150 -21.09 21.00 4.90
C GLY A 150 -21.25 19.88 5.95
N HIS A 151 -22.48 19.67 6.42
CA HIS A 151 -22.81 18.65 7.43
C HIS A 151 -23.42 17.35 6.84
N ARG A 152 -23.51 17.23 5.51
CA ARG A 152 -24.13 16.06 4.90
C ARG A 152 -23.20 14.83 4.98
N PRO A 153 -23.74 13.61 5.20
CA PRO A 153 -22.94 12.40 5.13
C PRO A 153 -22.26 12.23 3.77
N VAL A 154 -20.99 11.83 3.77
CA VAL A 154 -20.17 11.63 2.56
C VAL A 154 -20.51 10.34 1.81
N THR A 155 -21.18 9.41 2.47
CA THR A 155 -21.50 8.09 1.92
C THR A 155 -22.85 7.64 2.45
N PRO A 156 -23.65 6.90 1.65
CA PRO A 156 -24.89 6.30 2.12
C PRO A 156 -24.65 5.09 3.06
N GLN A 157 -23.45 4.52 3.05
CA GLN A 157 -23.08 3.33 3.82
C GLN A 157 -21.83 3.65 4.63
N PRO A 158 -21.98 4.08 5.90
CA PRO A 158 -20.86 4.44 6.76
C PRO A 158 -19.83 3.31 6.82
N ARG A 159 -18.56 3.60 6.62
CA ARG A 159 -17.47 2.61 6.69
C ARG A 159 -16.18 3.36 6.73
N TYR A 160 -15.09 2.71 7.10
CA TYR A 160 -13.81 3.41 7.05
C TYR A 160 -13.53 3.99 5.65
N LEU A 161 -13.57 5.33 5.54
CA LEU A 161 -13.16 6.07 4.35
C LEU A 161 -11.98 6.95 4.73
N ARG A 162 -10.86 6.79 4.01
CA ARG A 162 -9.60 7.46 4.30
C ARG A 162 -9.72 8.97 4.44
N GLY A 163 -10.54 9.59 3.59
CA GLY A 163 -10.68 11.04 3.52
C GLY A 163 -11.52 11.68 4.62
N PHE A 164 -12.20 10.90 5.47
CA PHE A 164 -13.33 11.40 6.24
C PHE A 164 -13.38 10.89 7.68
N THR A 165 -13.76 11.75 8.61
CA THR A 165 -14.04 11.34 9.99
C THR A 165 -15.31 10.48 10.05
N PRO A 166 -15.51 9.67 11.12
CA PRO A 166 -16.75 8.93 11.31
C PRO A 166 -17.99 9.84 11.29
N GLY A 167 -17.89 11.03 11.90
CA GLY A 167 -18.99 12.00 11.90
C GLY A 167 -19.37 12.49 10.50
N GLN A 168 -18.38 12.72 9.63
CA GLN A 168 -18.62 13.09 8.23
C GLN A 168 -19.30 11.99 7.42
N GLN A 169 -19.29 10.74 7.89
CA GLN A 169 -19.99 9.62 7.27
C GLN A 169 -21.39 9.40 7.86
N GLY A 170 -21.85 10.28 8.76
CA GLY A 170 -23.16 10.16 9.40
C GLY A 170 -23.19 9.30 10.65
N ILE A 171 -22.02 9.01 11.27
CA ILE A 171 -21.96 8.30 12.55
C ILE A 171 -22.10 9.28 13.70
N HIS A 172 -22.83 8.87 14.72
CA HIS A 172 -23.04 9.64 15.95
C HIS A 172 -22.53 8.85 17.16
N CYS A 173 -22.01 9.55 18.15
CA CYS A 173 -21.66 8.93 19.43
C CYS A 173 -22.93 8.35 20.09
N PRO A 174 -22.97 7.06 20.46
CA PRO A 174 -24.14 6.47 21.11
C PRO A 174 -24.42 7.06 22.50
N ALA A 175 -23.40 7.63 23.16
CA ALA A 175 -23.54 8.19 24.50
C ALA A 175 -24.00 9.66 24.52
N CYS A 176 -23.56 10.49 23.56
CA CYS A 176 -23.82 11.94 23.57
C CYS A 176 -24.34 12.52 22.24
N ASN A 177 -24.57 11.67 21.24
CA ASN A 177 -25.04 12.02 19.90
C ASN A 177 -24.13 12.97 19.08
N SER A 178 -22.93 13.29 19.59
CA SER A 178 -21.96 14.14 18.89
C SER A 178 -21.41 13.49 17.63
N THR A 179 -21.16 14.30 16.60
CA THR A 179 -20.43 13.94 15.37
C THR A 179 -18.95 14.27 15.44
N GLN A 180 -18.47 14.87 16.54
CA GLN A 180 -17.03 15.09 16.77
C GLN A 180 -16.38 13.76 17.17
N LEU A 181 -16.08 12.97 16.16
CA LEU A 181 -15.59 11.62 16.25
C LEU A 181 -14.25 11.50 15.54
N ALA A 182 -13.35 10.71 16.11
CA ALA A 182 -12.10 10.32 15.48
C ALA A 182 -12.01 8.79 15.45
N TYR A 183 -11.30 8.25 14.46
CA TYR A 183 -10.88 6.85 14.56
C TYR A 183 -9.84 6.72 15.67
N SER A 184 -9.98 5.70 16.50
CA SER A 184 -9.02 5.42 17.58
C SER A 184 -7.68 4.90 17.02
N GLU A 185 -7.68 4.43 15.77
CA GLU A 185 -6.51 3.93 15.07
C GLU A 185 -6.22 4.77 13.82
N THR A 186 -4.95 4.84 13.42
CA THR A 186 -4.53 5.68 12.28
C THR A 186 -4.97 5.16 10.91
N MET A 187 -5.28 3.86 10.80
CA MET A 187 -5.74 3.21 9.55
C MET A 187 -6.56 1.94 9.88
N PRO A 188 -7.75 2.06 10.47
CA PRO A 188 -8.50 0.89 10.88
C PRO A 188 -9.06 0.14 9.66
N VAL A 189 -9.03 -1.18 9.71
CA VAL A 189 -9.57 -2.05 8.66
C VAL A 189 -10.69 -2.87 9.26
N GLY A 190 -11.84 -2.91 8.59
CA GLY A 190 -13.03 -3.66 9.01
C GLY A 190 -13.61 -3.22 10.37
N ASN A 191 -14.81 -2.64 10.35
CA ASN A 191 -15.54 -2.23 11.55
C ASN A 191 -14.68 -1.52 12.64
N PRO A 192 -14.27 -0.27 12.38
CA PRO A 192 -13.29 0.45 13.18
C PRO A 192 -13.79 0.85 14.57
N GLU A 193 -12.85 0.99 15.50
CA GLU A 193 -13.10 1.65 16.79
C GLU A 193 -13.07 3.18 16.61
N VAL A 194 -14.03 3.83 17.26
CA VAL A 194 -14.32 5.25 17.16
C VAL A 194 -14.28 5.87 18.55
N HIS A 195 -13.51 6.93 18.67
CA HIS A 195 -13.38 7.73 19.87
C HIS A 195 -14.24 9.00 19.75
N CYS A 196 -15.10 9.25 20.74
CA CYS A 196 -15.85 10.50 20.81
C CYS A 196 -15.03 11.59 21.51
N GLN A 197 -14.74 12.67 20.80
CA GLN A 197 -13.95 13.78 21.33
C GLN A 197 -14.69 14.62 22.38
N VAL A 198 -16.02 14.48 22.50
CA VAL A 198 -16.85 15.24 23.45
C VAL A 198 -17.00 14.50 24.78
N CYS A 199 -17.51 13.27 24.76
CA CYS A 199 -17.76 12.51 25.98
C CYS A 199 -16.66 11.50 26.32
N GLN A 200 -15.60 11.41 25.50
CA GLN A 200 -14.45 10.51 25.68
C GLN A 200 -14.80 9.02 25.64
N ALA A 201 -16.01 8.65 25.19
CA ALA A 201 -16.41 7.26 25.05
C ALA A 201 -15.84 6.65 23.77
N ASP A 202 -15.35 5.42 23.88
CA ASP A 202 -14.94 4.57 22.77
C ASP A 202 -16.07 3.59 22.42
N PHE A 203 -16.29 3.36 21.13
CA PHE A 203 -17.27 2.41 20.64
C PHE A 203 -16.87 1.88 19.26
N VAL A 204 -17.43 0.74 18.87
CA VAL A 204 -17.21 0.16 17.55
C VAL A 204 -18.28 0.67 16.59
N MET A 205 -17.91 0.99 15.35
CA MET A 205 -18.81 1.55 14.33
C MET A 205 -20.08 0.70 14.12
N TYR A 206 -19.92 -0.62 14.09
CA TYR A 206 -20.98 -1.63 14.02
C TYR A 206 -20.91 -2.55 15.25
N PRO A 207 -21.72 -2.32 16.29
CA PRO A 207 -21.65 -3.09 17.54
C PRO A 207 -21.91 -4.60 17.36
N ASP A 208 -22.75 -4.96 16.39
CA ASP A 208 -23.15 -6.35 16.12
C ASP A 208 -22.13 -7.14 15.29
N ILE A 209 -21.04 -6.48 14.85
CA ILE A 209 -20.01 -7.08 14.01
C ILE A 209 -18.71 -7.15 14.83
N PRO A 210 -17.96 -8.27 14.80
CA PRO A 210 -16.66 -8.31 15.45
C PRO A 210 -15.71 -7.21 14.93
N LYS A 211 -14.93 -6.60 15.82
CA LYS A 211 -13.87 -5.65 15.44
C LYS A 211 -12.93 -6.30 14.42
N GLY A 212 -12.58 -5.57 13.36
CA GLY A 212 -11.67 -6.05 12.31
C GLY A 212 -12.36 -6.77 11.14
N VAL A 213 -13.67 -7.02 11.21
CA VAL A 213 -14.47 -7.60 10.11
C VAL A 213 -15.12 -6.48 9.31
N ASP A 214 -14.95 -6.47 7.99
CA ASP A 214 -15.59 -5.47 7.12
C ASP A 214 -17.02 -5.90 6.75
N PRO A 215 -18.07 -5.18 7.19
CA PRO A 215 -19.45 -5.47 6.81
C PRO A 215 -19.71 -5.40 5.30
N PHE A 216 -18.89 -4.67 4.56
CA PHE A 216 -19.13 -4.31 3.16
C PHE A 216 -18.12 -4.94 2.20
N ALA A 217 -17.30 -5.88 2.67
CA ALA A 217 -16.44 -6.67 1.80
C ALA A 217 -17.31 -7.54 0.87
N ALA A 218 -17.77 -6.97 -0.24
CA ALA A 218 -18.64 -7.64 -1.21
C ALA A 218 -17.90 -8.73 -1.98
N ASN A 219 -16.57 -8.69 -1.99
CA ASN A 219 -15.64 -9.70 -2.45
C ASN A 219 -14.26 -9.20 -2.01
N THR A 220 -13.87 -9.40 -0.73
CA THR A 220 -12.45 -9.75 -0.60
C THR A 220 -12.30 -11.00 -1.47
N PRO A 221 -11.22 -11.18 -2.24
CA PRO A 221 -10.75 -12.53 -2.37
C PRO A 221 -10.56 -12.99 -0.92
N GLN A 222 -11.55 -13.67 -0.37
CA GLN A 222 -11.31 -14.78 0.52
C GLN A 222 -10.53 -15.76 -0.33
N SER A 223 -9.27 -15.41 -0.62
CA SER A 223 -8.26 -16.40 -0.70
C SER A 223 -8.25 -16.96 0.72
N ASP A 224 -8.90 -18.11 0.88
CA ASP A 224 -9.05 -18.95 2.07
C ASP A 224 -7.70 -19.39 2.65
N ILE A 225 -6.64 -18.62 2.43
CA ILE A 225 -5.28 -18.89 2.84
C ILE A 225 -5.24 -18.67 4.36
N PRO A 226 -5.15 -19.75 5.15
CA PRO A 226 -5.14 -19.65 6.58
C PRO A 226 -3.84 -18.96 7.02
N VAL A 227 -3.96 -18.19 8.10
CA VAL A 227 -2.80 -17.58 8.76
C VAL A 227 -2.25 -18.60 9.76
N PRO A 228 -0.93 -18.90 9.76
CA PRO A 228 -0.34 -19.85 10.70
C PRO A 228 -0.56 -19.46 12.16
N GLN A 229 -0.68 -20.44 13.07
CA GLN A 229 -0.89 -20.16 14.50
C GLN A 229 0.23 -19.33 15.14
N TRP A 230 1.47 -19.50 14.67
CA TRP A 230 2.59 -18.70 15.17
C TRP A 230 2.45 -17.23 14.79
N PHE A 231 1.81 -16.92 13.67
CA PHE A 231 1.72 -15.56 13.12
C PHE A 231 0.89 -14.65 14.02
N SER A 232 -0.26 -15.12 14.50
CA SER A 232 -1.09 -14.38 15.47
C SER A 232 -0.36 -14.14 16.79
N ARG A 233 0.38 -15.14 17.28
CA ARG A 233 1.18 -15.02 18.51
C ARG A 233 2.35 -14.04 18.34
N LEU A 234 3.06 -14.13 17.21
CA LEU A 234 4.25 -13.32 16.92
C LEU A 234 3.92 -11.83 16.83
N PHE A 235 2.74 -11.49 16.30
CA PHE A 235 2.30 -10.11 16.11
C PHE A 235 1.19 -9.70 17.07
N ALA A 236 1.04 -10.37 18.22
CA ALA A 236 0.02 -10.05 19.21
C ALA A 236 0.16 -8.64 19.82
N HIS A 237 1.37 -8.06 19.78
CA HIS A 237 1.64 -6.69 20.20
C HIS A 237 1.35 -5.64 19.12
N ALA A 238 1.08 -6.06 17.88
CA ALA A 238 0.74 -5.16 16.81
C ALA A 238 -0.66 -4.58 17.02
N THR A 239 -0.88 -3.33 16.60
CA THR A 239 -2.25 -2.79 16.57
C THR A 239 -3.10 -3.55 15.55
N GLN A 240 -4.43 -3.47 15.66
CA GLN A 240 -5.33 -4.17 14.72
C GLN A 240 -5.02 -3.79 13.26
N ALA A 241 -4.87 -2.50 12.97
CA ALA A 241 -4.44 -1.99 11.66
C ALA A 241 -3.11 -2.59 11.15
N GLN A 242 -2.12 -2.73 12.03
CA GLN A 242 -0.82 -3.33 11.70
C GLN A 242 -0.98 -4.82 11.44
N TYR A 243 -1.70 -5.54 12.30
CA TYR A 243 -1.93 -6.97 12.16
C TYR A 243 -2.68 -7.30 10.86
N GLN A 244 -3.70 -6.51 10.52
CA GLN A 244 -4.43 -6.67 9.26
C GLN A 244 -3.51 -6.47 8.06
N HIS A 245 -2.57 -5.52 8.11
CA HIS A 245 -1.56 -5.38 7.04
C HIS A 245 -0.74 -6.62 6.84
N LEU A 246 -0.27 -7.18 7.94
CA LEU A 246 0.58 -8.35 7.90
C LEU A 246 -0.19 -9.53 7.33
N ARG A 247 -1.49 -9.64 7.63
CA ARG A 247 -2.39 -10.61 7.00
C ARG A 247 -2.58 -10.37 5.50
N GLU A 248 -2.78 -9.12 5.07
CA GLU A 248 -2.90 -8.76 3.64
C GLU A 248 -1.62 -9.14 2.87
N VAL A 249 -0.45 -8.80 3.44
CA VAL A 249 0.86 -9.20 2.89
C VAL A 249 0.97 -10.72 2.86
N TRP A 250 0.63 -11.42 3.95
CA TRP A 250 0.64 -12.88 3.98
C TRP A 250 -0.23 -13.51 2.91
N GLN A 251 -1.41 -12.95 2.64
CA GLN A 251 -2.36 -13.46 1.64
C GLN A 251 -1.92 -13.17 0.21
N ARG A 252 -1.34 -11.99 -0.04
CA ARG A 252 -0.93 -11.56 -1.38
C ARG A 252 0.36 -12.22 -1.87
N GLU A 253 1.28 -12.57 -0.98
CA GLU A 253 2.66 -12.92 -1.35
C GLU A 253 2.91 -14.45 -1.32
N PRO A 254 2.84 -15.16 -2.47
CA PRO A 254 3.07 -16.62 -2.51
C PRO A 254 4.51 -17.02 -2.14
N VAL A 255 5.51 -16.27 -2.61
CA VAL A 255 6.93 -16.57 -2.33
C VAL A 255 7.25 -16.41 -0.84
N LEU A 256 6.62 -15.45 -0.15
CA LEU A 256 6.74 -15.33 1.31
C LEU A 256 6.27 -16.61 2.01
N ARG A 257 5.16 -17.20 1.55
CA ARG A 257 4.62 -18.43 2.14
C ARG A 257 5.53 -19.62 1.87
N GLU A 258 6.04 -19.78 0.65
CA GLU A 258 7.01 -20.83 0.33
C GLU A 258 8.32 -20.66 1.13
N ALA A 259 8.84 -19.44 1.24
CA ALA A 259 10.01 -19.16 2.07
C ALA A 259 9.79 -19.52 3.55
N VAL A 260 8.58 -19.27 4.08
CA VAL A 260 8.21 -19.70 5.43
C VAL A 260 8.14 -21.22 5.53
N GLU A 261 7.59 -21.94 4.56
CA GLU A 261 7.56 -23.41 4.55
C GLU A 261 8.99 -24.00 4.58
N ARG A 262 9.91 -23.43 3.79
CA ARG A 262 11.33 -23.81 3.83
C ARG A 262 11.99 -23.50 5.17
N LEU A 263 11.62 -22.37 5.80
CA LEU A 263 12.13 -22.00 7.11
C LEU A 263 11.56 -22.91 8.22
N ASP A 264 10.29 -23.29 8.14
CA ASP A 264 9.63 -24.23 9.04
C ASP A 264 10.28 -25.62 8.96
N ALA A 265 10.62 -26.08 7.75
CA ALA A 265 11.36 -27.35 7.55
C ALA A 265 12.74 -27.37 8.21
N GLN A 266 13.33 -26.19 8.47
CA GLN A 266 14.60 -26.03 9.16
C GLN A 266 14.45 -25.75 10.66
N ASN A 267 13.23 -25.48 11.13
CA ASN A 267 12.98 -25.04 12.50
C ASN A 267 13.08 -26.22 13.48
N PRO A 268 14.05 -26.21 14.42
CA PRO A 268 14.21 -27.29 15.38
C PRO A 268 13.03 -27.43 16.36
N GLU A 269 12.16 -26.42 16.48
CA GLU A 269 10.92 -26.52 17.29
C GLU A 269 9.79 -27.23 16.54
N GLN A 270 9.89 -27.37 15.20
CA GLN A 270 8.84 -27.94 14.33
C GLN A 270 9.21 -29.33 13.79
N GLY A 271 10.50 -29.66 13.69
CA GLY A 271 10.98 -30.91 13.10
C GLY A 271 11.95 -31.67 14.00
N ALA A 272 11.90 -33.01 13.92
CA ALA A 272 12.93 -33.86 14.52
C ALA A 272 14.17 -33.92 13.63
N VAL A 273 15.34 -34.19 14.22
CA VAL A 273 16.58 -34.40 13.46
C VAL A 273 16.53 -35.79 12.81
N TYR A 274 16.45 -35.86 11.48
CA TYR A 274 16.31 -37.15 10.76
C TYR A 274 17.60 -37.67 10.11
N ALA A 275 18.61 -36.82 9.93
CA ALA A 275 19.88 -37.18 9.31
C ALA A 275 21.04 -36.30 9.81
N CYS A 276 22.26 -36.81 9.66
CA CYS A 276 23.47 -36.04 9.92
C CYS A 276 23.66 -34.94 8.85
N PRO A 277 23.85 -33.65 9.22
CA PRO A 277 24.01 -32.56 8.26
C PRO A 277 25.32 -32.64 7.46
N TYR A 278 26.29 -33.44 7.91
CA TYR A 278 27.60 -33.57 7.26
C TYR A 278 27.68 -34.69 6.22
N CYS A 279 26.93 -35.78 6.41
CA CYS A 279 27.03 -36.97 5.55
C CYS A 279 25.68 -37.61 5.20
N GLN A 280 24.55 -36.97 5.58
CA GLN A 280 23.19 -37.43 5.33
C GLN A 280 22.84 -38.81 5.90
N ASN A 281 23.69 -39.39 6.76
CA ASN A 281 23.40 -40.65 7.42
C ASN A 281 22.23 -40.49 8.41
N LYS A 282 21.24 -41.39 8.31
CA LYS A 282 20.06 -41.44 9.18
C LYS A 282 20.33 -42.10 10.53
N HIS A 283 21.42 -42.84 10.67
CA HIS A 283 21.81 -43.48 11.93
C HIS A 283 22.54 -42.47 12.84
N ILE A 284 21.76 -41.67 13.57
CA ILE A 284 22.26 -40.67 14.51
C ILE A 284 21.98 -41.10 15.96
N ARG A 285 22.85 -40.70 16.89
CA ARG A 285 22.71 -41.01 18.32
C ARG A 285 22.53 -39.73 19.13
N PRO A 286 21.59 -39.69 20.10
CA PRO A 286 21.50 -38.56 21.03
C PRO A 286 22.75 -38.49 21.89
N ARG A 287 23.31 -37.29 22.02
CA ARG A 287 24.47 -36.97 22.84
C ARG A 287 24.02 -36.03 23.94
N LYS A 288 24.09 -36.49 25.19
CA LYS A 288 23.91 -35.61 26.36
C LYS A 288 25.07 -34.61 26.41
N THR A 289 24.73 -33.35 26.26
CA THR A 289 25.62 -32.21 26.45
C THR A 289 25.40 -31.65 27.86
N VAL A 290 26.39 -30.93 28.40
CA VAL A 290 26.28 -30.26 29.72
C VAL A 290 25.34 -29.04 29.63
N SER A 291 25.08 -28.54 28.42
CA SER A 291 24.12 -27.49 28.13
C SER A 291 22.71 -28.05 27.88
N SER A 292 21.68 -27.23 28.07
CA SER A 292 20.26 -27.56 27.82
C SER A 292 19.90 -27.78 26.34
N ILE A 293 20.88 -27.88 25.43
CA ILE A 293 20.66 -28.03 23.99
C ILE A 293 20.91 -29.49 23.62
N GLU A 294 19.88 -30.18 23.15
CA GLU A 294 19.99 -31.56 22.67
C GLU A 294 21.08 -31.69 21.59
N GLY A 295 22.11 -32.47 21.90
CA GLY A 295 23.20 -32.79 20.99
C GLY A 295 22.95 -34.12 20.27
N TYR A 296 23.51 -34.24 19.08
CA TYR A 296 23.50 -35.45 18.27
C TYR A 296 24.93 -35.82 17.88
N TYR A 297 25.14 -37.10 17.59
CA TYR A 297 26.41 -37.63 17.11
C TYR A 297 26.16 -38.58 15.95
N CYS A 298 26.91 -38.42 14.87
CA CYS A 298 26.86 -39.32 13.72
C CYS A 298 28.06 -40.28 13.75
N PRO A 299 27.83 -41.61 13.90
CA PRO A 299 28.90 -42.59 13.88
C PRO A 299 29.58 -42.75 12.51
N ALA A 300 28.90 -42.46 11.40
CA ALA A 300 29.47 -42.67 10.06
C ALA A 300 30.54 -41.64 9.68
N CYS A 301 30.42 -40.41 10.18
CA CYS A 301 31.38 -39.33 9.90
C CYS A 301 32.07 -38.82 11.17
N ASP A 302 31.87 -39.48 12.31
CA ASP A 302 32.45 -39.15 13.62
C ASP A 302 32.26 -37.68 14.06
N ASN A 303 31.18 -37.02 13.62
CA ASN A 303 30.95 -35.61 13.89
C ASN A 303 29.77 -35.40 14.86
N PRO A 304 29.94 -34.55 15.89
CA PRO A 304 28.84 -34.08 16.72
C PRO A 304 28.15 -32.86 16.09
N PHE A 305 26.85 -32.71 16.36
CA PHE A 305 26.05 -31.60 15.87
C PHE A 305 24.85 -31.33 16.77
N THR A 306 24.11 -30.25 16.51
CA THR A 306 22.83 -29.95 17.16
C THR A 306 21.72 -29.94 16.13
N ALA A 307 20.46 -29.90 16.57
CA ALA A 307 19.32 -29.80 15.66
C ALA A 307 19.38 -28.60 14.70
N THR A 308 20.09 -27.54 15.09
CA THR A 308 20.27 -26.33 14.27
C THR A 308 21.45 -26.40 13.31
N THR A 309 22.33 -27.40 13.40
CA THR A 309 23.53 -27.47 12.58
C THR A 309 23.17 -27.63 11.10
N GLY A 310 23.73 -26.79 10.24
CA GLY A 310 23.41 -26.78 8.80
C GLY A 310 22.13 -26.04 8.44
N THR A 311 21.47 -25.41 9.41
CA THR A 311 20.24 -24.62 9.19
C THR A 311 20.47 -23.13 9.40
N LEU A 312 19.49 -22.32 9.00
CA LEU A 312 19.45 -20.89 9.30
C LEU A 312 19.45 -20.58 10.82
N PHE A 313 19.03 -21.52 11.67
CA PHE A 313 19.01 -21.37 13.13
C PHE A 313 20.35 -21.67 13.81
N SER A 314 21.38 -22.06 13.05
CA SER A 314 22.70 -22.41 13.58
C SER A 314 23.30 -21.28 14.42
N ARG A 315 23.75 -21.62 15.64
CA ARG A 315 24.34 -20.70 16.63
C ARG A 315 23.42 -19.55 17.06
N MET A 316 22.11 -19.70 16.87
CA MET A 316 21.12 -18.79 17.44
C MET A 316 20.61 -19.33 18.77
N ARG A 317 20.17 -18.41 19.64
CA ARG A 317 19.46 -18.79 20.86
C ARG A 317 17.99 -19.05 20.53
N PRO A 318 17.33 -20.06 21.15
CA PRO A 318 15.93 -20.40 20.87
C PRO A 318 14.98 -19.21 20.97
N GLU A 319 15.17 -18.32 21.94
CA GLU A 319 14.34 -17.11 22.11
C GLU A 319 14.38 -16.14 20.91
N HIS A 320 15.31 -16.32 19.98
CA HIS A 320 15.47 -15.48 18.80
C HIS A 320 15.04 -16.15 17.50
N PHE A 321 14.61 -17.42 17.50
CA PHE A 321 14.20 -18.12 16.29
C PHE A 321 13.04 -17.41 15.60
N TRP A 322 12.01 -17.05 16.37
CA TRP A 322 10.84 -16.34 15.86
C TRP A 322 11.12 -14.93 15.32
N ARG A 323 12.27 -14.33 15.66
CA ARG A 323 12.70 -13.06 15.05
C ARG A 323 13.08 -13.21 13.57
N LEU A 324 13.52 -14.40 13.14
CA LEU A 324 13.73 -14.68 11.71
C LEU A 324 12.41 -14.61 10.94
N TYR A 325 11.35 -15.22 11.48
CA TYR A 325 10.01 -15.16 10.88
C TYR A 325 9.50 -13.72 10.80
N ALA A 326 9.64 -12.96 11.89
CA ALA A 326 9.23 -11.56 11.89
C ALA A 326 9.96 -10.76 10.81
N VAL A 327 11.30 -10.88 10.75
CA VAL A 327 12.11 -10.17 9.75
C VAL A 327 11.75 -10.61 8.34
N LEU A 328 11.54 -11.91 8.10
CA LEU A 328 11.16 -12.45 6.79
C LEU A 328 9.84 -11.82 6.30
N VAL A 329 8.80 -11.79 7.13
CA VAL A 329 7.52 -11.13 6.78
C VAL A 329 7.74 -9.64 6.52
N MET A 330 8.57 -8.95 7.32
CA MET A 330 8.81 -7.52 7.14
C MET A 330 9.49 -7.17 5.80
N LEU A 331 10.22 -8.10 5.16
CA LEU A 331 10.86 -7.83 3.86
C LEU A 331 9.86 -7.49 2.75
N TRP A 332 8.63 -8.00 2.84
CA TRP A 332 7.53 -7.73 1.92
C TRP A 332 6.67 -6.50 2.31
N THR A 333 7.06 -5.75 3.33
CA THR A 333 6.36 -4.53 3.73
C THR A 333 7.02 -3.27 3.14
N GLN A 334 6.25 -2.19 2.99
CA GLN A 334 6.75 -0.85 2.60
C GLN A 334 6.89 0.09 3.81
N TRP A 335 7.09 -0.47 4.99
CA TRP A 335 7.18 0.30 6.21
C TRP A 335 8.51 1.00 6.39
N ARG A 336 8.50 2.06 7.21
CA ARG A 336 9.74 2.73 7.59
C ARG A 336 10.58 1.77 8.43
N PRO A 337 11.91 1.80 8.33
CA PRO A 337 12.78 0.93 9.12
C PRO A 337 12.47 0.96 10.63
N THR A 338 12.13 2.13 11.17
CA THR A 338 11.77 2.27 12.59
C THR A 338 10.51 1.49 12.99
N GLN A 339 9.50 1.43 12.12
CA GLN A 339 8.28 0.64 12.35
C GLN A 339 8.59 -0.86 12.25
N VAL A 340 9.40 -1.24 11.26
CA VAL A 340 9.86 -2.62 11.08
C VAL A 340 10.62 -3.12 12.31
N PHE A 341 11.50 -2.32 12.89
CA PHE A 341 12.25 -2.73 14.07
C PHE A 341 11.35 -2.94 15.28
N ALA A 342 10.39 -2.04 15.50
CA ALA A 342 9.42 -2.17 16.58
C ALA A 342 8.61 -3.47 16.43
N LEU A 343 8.15 -3.79 15.22
CA LEU A 343 7.34 -4.99 14.98
C LEU A 343 8.14 -6.28 15.00
N CYS A 344 9.42 -6.26 14.64
CA CYS A 344 10.33 -7.38 14.82
C CYS A 344 10.88 -7.53 16.25
N GLY A 345 10.57 -6.62 17.17
CA GLY A 345 11.18 -6.59 18.50
C GLY A 345 12.70 -6.34 18.48
N LEU A 346 13.17 -5.58 17.49
CA LEU A 346 14.57 -5.22 17.28
C LEU A 346 14.85 -3.77 17.71
N ARG A 347 16.07 -3.52 18.18
CA ARG A 347 16.47 -2.19 18.70
C ARG A 347 17.23 -1.32 17.70
N SER A 348 17.64 -1.88 16.55
CA SER A 348 18.46 -1.14 15.58
C SER A 348 18.41 -1.73 14.18
N VAL A 349 18.82 -0.91 13.20
CA VAL A 349 19.06 -1.32 11.81
C VAL A 349 20.09 -2.45 11.74
N SER A 350 21.17 -2.35 12.52
CA SER A 350 22.23 -3.37 12.52
C SER A 350 21.70 -4.74 12.93
N ALA A 351 20.80 -4.80 13.92
CA ALA A 351 20.17 -6.04 14.32
C ALA A 351 19.33 -6.62 13.17
N PHE A 352 18.53 -5.78 12.50
CA PHE A 352 17.75 -6.20 11.33
C PHE A 352 18.64 -6.75 10.20
N LEU A 353 19.74 -6.06 9.87
CA LEU A 353 20.67 -6.50 8.82
C LEU A 353 21.32 -7.85 9.13
N ILE A 354 21.53 -8.19 10.40
CA ILE A 354 22.05 -9.51 10.80
C ILE A 354 21.05 -10.61 10.45
N TYR A 355 19.76 -10.42 10.76
CA TYR A 355 18.71 -11.39 10.40
C TYR A 355 18.49 -11.44 8.89
N HIS A 356 18.47 -10.29 8.21
CA HIS A 356 18.35 -10.22 6.75
C HIS A 356 19.49 -10.98 6.05
N LYS A 357 20.75 -10.73 6.44
CA LYS A 357 21.90 -11.46 5.91
C LYS A 357 21.80 -12.97 6.16
N ARG A 358 21.26 -13.36 7.32
CA ARG A 358 21.05 -14.76 7.68
C ARG A 358 19.97 -15.41 6.83
N LEU A 359 18.93 -14.68 6.43
CA LEU A 359 17.90 -15.17 5.48
C LEU A 359 18.41 -15.27 4.03
N GLY A 360 19.58 -14.68 3.72
CA GLY A 360 20.16 -14.66 2.37
C GLY A 360 20.13 -16.00 1.62
N PRO A 361 20.68 -17.09 2.19
CA PRO A 361 20.68 -18.39 1.52
C PRO A 361 19.29 -18.94 1.19
N LEU A 362 18.30 -18.64 2.03
CA LEU A 362 16.90 -19.01 1.77
C LEU A 362 16.30 -18.18 0.64
N LEU A 363 16.59 -16.87 0.62
CA LEU A 363 16.09 -15.98 -0.44
C LEU A 363 16.76 -16.25 -1.79
N GLU A 364 18.00 -16.75 -1.78
CA GLU A 364 18.73 -17.20 -2.97
C GLU A 364 18.06 -18.40 -3.66
N GLU A 365 17.26 -19.21 -2.95
CA GLU A 365 16.47 -20.29 -3.56
C GLU A 365 15.40 -19.78 -4.56
N PHE A 366 15.05 -18.49 -4.47
CA PHE A 366 13.99 -17.86 -5.26
C PHE A 366 14.51 -16.92 -6.36
N THR A 367 15.80 -16.97 -6.72
CA THR A 367 16.38 -16.02 -7.70
C THR A 367 15.74 -16.06 -9.08
N ASP A 368 15.21 -17.21 -9.47
CA ASP A 368 14.63 -17.42 -10.81
C ASP A 368 13.14 -17.05 -10.88
N THR A 369 12.53 -16.67 -9.75
CA THR A 369 11.11 -16.30 -9.67
C THR A 369 10.96 -14.91 -9.08
N ALA A 370 10.03 -14.12 -9.61
CA ALA A 370 9.72 -12.83 -9.02
C ALA A 370 9.21 -13.01 -7.58
N VAL A 371 9.85 -12.34 -6.62
CA VAL A 371 9.50 -12.50 -5.18
C VAL A 371 8.11 -11.95 -4.82
N THR A 372 7.50 -11.17 -5.71
CA THR A 372 6.16 -10.62 -5.53
C THR A 372 5.45 -10.53 -6.89
N PRO A 373 4.14 -10.82 -6.96
CA PRO A 373 3.33 -10.50 -8.14
C PRO A 373 3.09 -9.00 -8.27
N THR A 374 3.32 -8.24 -7.19
CA THR A 374 3.08 -6.80 -7.12
C THR A 374 4.37 -6.02 -6.82
N PRO A 375 5.29 -5.88 -7.79
CA PRO A 375 6.51 -5.08 -7.59
C PRO A 375 6.21 -3.70 -6.99
N ARG A 376 6.97 -3.35 -5.94
CA ARG A 376 6.87 -2.10 -5.18
C ARG A 376 8.26 -1.76 -4.61
N ASN A 377 8.37 -0.73 -3.77
CA ASN A 377 9.62 -0.47 -3.03
C ASN A 377 9.70 -1.32 -1.74
N LEU A 378 9.97 -2.62 -1.90
CA LEU A 378 10.16 -3.57 -0.80
C LEU A 378 11.55 -3.43 -0.16
N LEU A 379 11.64 -3.62 1.16
CA LEU A 379 12.86 -3.34 1.93
C LEU A 379 14.04 -4.29 1.63
N GLY A 380 13.73 -5.53 1.26
CA GLY A 380 14.72 -6.60 1.10
C GLY A 380 15.14 -6.90 -0.34
N PHE A 381 14.49 -6.29 -1.33
CA PHE A 381 14.53 -6.79 -2.70
C PHE A 381 14.86 -5.71 -3.71
N THR A 382 15.80 -5.99 -4.60
CA THR A 382 16.04 -5.15 -5.78
C THR A 382 14.82 -5.21 -6.71
N PRO A 383 14.62 -4.22 -7.60
CA PRO A 383 13.57 -4.31 -8.61
C PRO A 383 13.68 -5.59 -9.46
N GLY A 384 14.91 -6.00 -9.79
CA GLY A 384 15.18 -7.25 -10.52
C GLY A 384 14.61 -8.49 -9.83
N GLN A 385 14.84 -8.63 -8.52
CA GLN A 385 14.30 -9.74 -7.73
C GLN A 385 12.76 -9.72 -7.68
N GLN A 386 12.14 -8.55 -7.84
CA GLN A 386 10.70 -8.39 -7.91
C GLN A 386 10.14 -8.65 -9.32
N GLY A 387 10.95 -9.13 -10.27
CA GLY A 387 10.54 -9.38 -11.66
C GLY A 387 10.60 -8.18 -12.58
N VAL A 388 11.06 -7.02 -12.08
CA VAL A 388 11.21 -5.82 -12.91
C VAL A 388 12.46 -5.95 -13.77
N HIS A 389 12.34 -5.58 -15.04
CA HIS A 389 13.46 -5.55 -15.98
C HIS A 389 13.59 -4.17 -16.61
N CYS A 390 14.77 -3.86 -17.15
CA CYS A 390 15.00 -2.60 -17.83
C CYS A 390 14.14 -2.53 -19.08
N VAL A 391 13.34 -1.48 -19.20
CA VAL A 391 12.50 -1.20 -20.38
C VAL A 391 13.29 -0.97 -21.68
N ASN A 392 14.61 -0.81 -21.60
CA ASN A 392 15.49 -0.55 -22.74
C ASN A 392 16.40 -1.74 -23.11
N CYS A 393 16.93 -2.47 -22.13
CA CYS A 393 17.87 -3.58 -22.39
C CYS A 393 17.48 -4.91 -21.73
N LEU A 394 16.29 -4.99 -21.12
CA LEU A 394 15.76 -6.18 -20.42
C LEU A 394 16.59 -6.68 -19.23
N SER A 395 17.67 -5.99 -18.85
CA SER A 395 18.48 -6.34 -17.68
C SER A 395 17.69 -6.23 -16.38
N THR A 396 17.91 -7.19 -15.48
CA THR A 396 17.39 -7.19 -14.10
C THR A 396 18.35 -6.50 -13.12
N HIS A 397 19.52 -6.04 -13.57
CA HIS A 397 20.48 -5.26 -12.78
C HIS A 397 19.97 -3.83 -12.57
N LEU A 398 19.04 -3.70 -11.63
CA LEU A 398 18.29 -2.49 -11.38
C LEU A 398 18.49 -2.03 -9.94
N ILE A 399 18.54 -0.71 -9.75
CA ILE A 399 18.50 -0.07 -8.42
C ILE A 399 17.39 0.96 -8.36
N THR A 400 16.83 1.18 -7.17
CA THR A 400 15.94 2.32 -6.93
C THR A 400 16.75 3.57 -6.60
N GLU A 401 16.43 4.71 -7.23
CA GLU A 401 17.09 5.99 -6.98
C GLU A 401 16.41 6.73 -5.81
N GLY A 402 17.19 7.24 -4.85
CA GLY A 402 16.67 8.08 -3.76
C GLY A 402 16.22 7.35 -2.48
N ILE A 403 16.72 6.13 -2.23
CA ILE A 403 16.35 5.24 -1.11
C ILE A 403 16.48 5.87 0.29
N THR A 404 17.23 6.95 0.44
CA THR A 404 17.74 7.39 1.75
C THR A 404 16.74 8.09 2.68
N VAL A 405 15.54 8.48 2.23
CA VAL A 405 14.65 9.29 3.08
C VAL A 405 13.24 8.72 3.26
N MET A 406 12.60 8.14 2.24
CA MET A 406 11.25 7.57 2.32
C MET A 406 11.05 6.45 1.29
N PRO A 407 10.37 5.34 1.61
CA PRO A 407 9.92 4.42 0.57
C PRO A 407 8.97 5.15 -0.37
N LEU A 408 9.33 5.20 -1.65
CA LEU A 408 8.47 5.76 -2.70
C LEU A 408 7.49 4.69 -3.14
N ASP A 409 6.21 5.03 -3.23
CA ASP A 409 5.17 4.11 -3.69
C ASP A 409 5.35 3.79 -5.19
N ASN A 410 5.93 4.72 -5.95
CA ASN A 410 6.34 4.57 -7.34
C ASN A 410 7.78 5.08 -7.50
N PRO A 411 8.80 4.22 -7.29
CA PRO A 411 10.20 4.63 -7.30
C PRO A 411 10.74 4.90 -8.71
N ASN A 412 11.74 5.79 -8.80
CA ASN A 412 12.63 5.85 -9.95
C ASN A 412 13.56 4.64 -9.93
N ILE A 413 13.70 3.97 -11.06
CA ILE A 413 14.56 2.81 -11.27
C ILE A 413 15.65 3.19 -12.26
N CYS A 414 16.88 2.84 -11.93
CA CYS A 414 18.04 2.99 -12.79
C CYS A 414 18.57 1.61 -13.17
N CYS A 415 18.75 1.36 -14.46
CA CYS A 415 19.45 0.18 -14.94
C CYS A 415 20.96 0.41 -14.86
N LEU A 416 21.67 -0.47 -14.16
CA LEU A 416 23.12 -0.39 -14.01
C LEU A 416 23.87 -0.74 -15.28
N ASP A 417 23.30 -1.59 -16.14
CA ASP A 417 23.98 -2.06 -17.36
C ASP A 417 23.91 -1.03 -18.50
N CYS A 418 22.79 -0.32 -18.67
CA CYS A 418 22.62 0.67 -19.76
C CYS A 418 22.42 2.11 -19.30
N GLY A 419 22.31 2.36 -17.99
CA GLY A 419 22.09 3.70 -17.42
C GLY A 419 20.68 4.26 -17.64
N HIS A 420 19.78 3.52 -18.29
CA HIS A 420 18.42 4.00 -18.54
C HIS A 420 17.63 4.15 -17.24
N LYS A 421 16.87 5.25 -17.14
CA LYS A 421 16.06 5.59 -15.96
C LYS A 421 14.59 5.61 -16.30
N PHE A 422 13.78 4.93 -15.50
CA PHE A 422 12.34 4.85 -15.69
C PHE A 422 11.63 4.76 -14.33
N MET A 423 10.36 5.14 -14.28
CA MET A 423 9.54 4.94 -13.08
C MET A 423 8.98 3.51 -13.08
N LEU A 424 8.80 2.89 -11.92
CA LEU A 424 8.21 1.54 -11.82
C LEU A 424 6.88 1.41 -12.58
N ARG A 425 6.02 2.42 -12.53
CA ARG A 425 4.77 2.43 -13.31
C ARG A 425 4.95 2.33 -14.82
N VAL A 426 6.04 2.87 -15.38
CA VAL A 426 6.28 2.87 -16.83
C VAL A 426 6.56 1.45 -17.28
N TRP A 427 7.32 0.72 -16.47
CA TRP A 427 7.52 -0.71 -16.65
C TRP A 427 6.20 -1.48 -16.55
N TRP A 428 5.35 -1.16 -15.57
CA TRP A 428 4.04 -1.81 -15.41
C TRP A 428 3.16 -1.69 -16.66
N GLN A 429 3.11 -0.49 -17.26
CA GLN A 429 2.34 -0.23 -18.47
C GLN A 429 2.85 -1.02 -19.68
N GLN A 430 4.15 -1.31 -19.74
CA GLN A 430 4.72 -2.11 -20.81
C GLN A 430 4.51 -3.61 -20.56
N ALA A 431 4.72 -4.06 -19.32
CA ALA A 431 4.53 -5.44 -18.91
C ALA A 431 3.08 -5.91 -19.02
N VAL A 432 2.09 -5.04 -18.80
CA VAL A 432 0.66 -5.37 -18.98
C VAL A 432 0.23 -5.33 -20.45
N CYS A 433 0.90 -4.52 -21.28
CA CYS A 433 0.63 -4.48 -22.74
C CYS A 433 1.28 -5.64 -23.50
N GLU A 434 2.28 -6.31 -22.92
CA GLU A 434 2.93 -7.48 -23.50
C GLU A 434 2.36 -8.74 -22.85
N GLU A 435 1.27 -9.30 -23.40
CA GLU A 435 1.05 -10.74 -23.24
C GLU A 435 2.31 -11.45 -23.78
N PRO A 436 2.87 -12.45 -23.08
CA PRO A 436 4.02 -13.16 -23.60
C PRO A 436 3.64 -13.76 -24.96
N PRO A 437 4.50 -13.69 -25.98
CA PRO A 437 4.22 -14.33 -27.24
C PRO A 437 3.99 -15.82 -26.95
N THR A 438 2.76 -16.30 -27.18
CA THR A 438 2.46 -17.71 -27.27
C THR A 438 3.38 -18.30 -28.33
N THR A 439 4.43 -18.96 -27.89
CA THR A 439 5.25 -19.82 -28.74
C THR A 439 4.36 -20.95 -29.26
N ALA A 440 4.02 -20.85 -30.54
CA ALA A 440 3.50 -21.95 -31.35
C ALA A 440 4.60 -23.00 -31.62
#